data_AF-A0A1M6X474-F1
#
_entry.id   AF-A0A1M6X474-F1
#
_cell.length_a   1.000
_cell.length_b   1.000
_cell.length_c   1.000
_cell.angle_alpha   90.00
_cell.angle_beta   90.00
_cell.angle_gamma   90.00
#
_symmetry.space_group_name_H-M   'P 1'
#
loop_
_entity.id
_entity.type
_entity.pdbx_description
1 polymer ?
#
loop_
_entity_poly.entity_id
_entity_poly.type
_entity_poly.pdbx_seq_one_letter_code
_entity_poly.pdbx_strand_id
1 'polypeptide(L)'
;MSPLYVRPYVKVHKNDYRDAETIAEAATRPTMSFVAIKSEEQLDLQALHRLRERLVHNHHLIQEMRRPRSTSLGWGRCKITSRLIHIKKRLQGKAVHTCRPESPLL
;
A
#
# COMPACT_ATOMS: atom_id res chain seq x y z
N MET A 1 -7.62 19.75 9.25
CA MET A 1 -8.86 20.35 9.76
C MET A 1 -9.96 20.11 8.73
N SER A 2 -11.11 19.59 9.14
CA SER A 2 -12.29 19.43 8.26
C SER A 2 -13.02 20.76 8.10
N PRO A 3 -13.57 21.09 6.92
CA PRO A 3 -14.32 22.32 6.76
C PRO A 3 -15.64 22.25 7.55
N LEU A 4 -15.75 23.07 8.60
CA LEU A 4 -16.89 23.11 9.51
C LEU A 4 -18.20 23.50 8.82
N TYR A 5 -18.09 24.22 7.69
CA TYR A 5 -19.22 24.85 7.00
C TYR A 5 -19.83 24.03 5.87
N VAL A 6 -19.30 22.84 5.55
CA VAL A 6 -19.76 22.07 4.38
C VAL A 6 -21.00 21.23 4.72
N ARG A 7 -21.05 20.61 5.91
CA ARG A 7 -22.14 19.71 6.31
C ARG A 7 -23.56 20.29 6.32
N PRO A 8 -23.82 21.57 6.67
CA PRO A 8 -25.17 22.12 6.73
C PRO A 8 -25.87 22.22 5.37
N TYR A 9 -25.11 22.32 4.29
CA TYR A 9 -25.63 22.59 2.96
C TYR A 9 -25.64 21.35 2.05
N VAL A 10 -25.19 20.18 2.53
CA VAL A 10 -25.21 18.94 1.72
C VAL A 10 -26.64 18.39 1.68
N LYS A 11 -27.33 18.55 0.55
CA LYS A 11 -28.59 17.85 0.27
C LYS A 11 -28.31 16.35 0.04
N VAL A 12 -29.26 15.48 0.42
CA VAL A 12 -29.12 14.00 0.53
C VAL A 12 -28.66 13.31 -0.78
N HIS A 13 -28.81 13.95 -1.94
CA HIS A 13 -28.36 13.45 -3.23
C HIS A 13 -27.38 14.41 -3.89
N LYS A 14 -26.18 13.91 -4.24
CA LYS A 14 -25.16 14.65 -4.98
C LYS A 14 -25.65 14.93 -6.39
N ASN A 15 -25.83 16.19 -6.73
CA ASN A 15 -26.21 16.67 -8.05
C ASN A 15 -25.60 18.07 -8.19
N ASP A 16 -24.84 18.30 -9.26
CA ASP A 16 -24.12 19.57 -9.47
C ASP A 16 -25.07 20.78 -9.44
N TYR A 17 -26.32 20.61 -9.91
CA TYR A 17 -27.35 21.65 -9.82
C TYR A 17 -27.68 22.05 -8.38
N ARG A 18 -27.80 21.05 -7.49
CA ARG A 18 -28.10 21.27 -6.08
C ARG A 18 -26.90 21.86 -5.36
N ASP A 19 -25.70 21.40 -5.70
CA ASP A 19 -24.45 21.91 -5.13
C ASP A 19 -24.29 23.40 -5.47
N ALA A 20 -24.56 23.80 -6.71
CA ALA A 20 -24.55 25.20 -7.14
C ALA A 20 -25.57 26.07 -6.39
N GLU A 21 -26.80 25.58 -6.21
CA GLU A 21 -27.84 26.27 -5.43
C GLU A 21 -27.40 26.49 -3.98
N THR A 22 -26.82 25.47 -3.34
CA THR A 22 -26.33 25.58 -1.97
C THR A 22 -25.10 26.45 -1.82
N ILE A 23 -24.20 26.48 -2.81
CA ILE A 23 -23.07 27.41 -2.83
C ILE A 23 -23.57 28.85 -2.96
N ALA A 24 -24.55 29.09 -3.84
CA ALA A 24 -25.16 30.41 -4.00
C ALA A 24 -25.85 30.87 -2.71
N GLU A 25 -26.62 30.01 -2.05
CA GLU A 25 -27.27 30.31 -0.78
C GLU A 25 -26.23 30.61 0.33
N ALA A 26 -25.19 29.79 0.45
CA ALA A 26 -24.13 29.98 1.43
C ALA A 26 -23.36 31.29 1.20
N ALA A 27 -23.09 31.65 -0.05
CA ALA A 27 -22.35 32.87 -0.42
C ALA A 27 -23.09 34.16 -0.03
N THR A 28 -24.41 34.13 0.14
CA THR A 28 -25.19 35.31 0.56
C THR A 28 -25.07 35.61 2.06
N ARG A 29 -24.57 34.66 2.88
CA ARG A 29 -24.49 34.85 4.33
C ARG A 29 -23.28 35.70 4.72
N PRO A 30 -23.44 36.71 5.59
CA PRO A 30 -22.33 37.57 6.04
C PRO A 30 -21.29 36.83 6.91
N THR A 31 -21.63 35.66 7.43
CA THR A 31 -20.73 34.81 8.24
C THR A 31 -19.90 33.83 7.40
N MET A 32 -20.10 33.76 6.07
CA MET A 32 -19.31 32.91 5.19
C MET A 32 -17.98 33.57 4.82
N SER A 33 -16.89 32.87 5.04
CA SER A 33 -15.55 33.31 4.66
C SER A 33 -15.24 32.90 3.23
N PHE A 34 -14.99 33.88 2.35
CA PHE A 34 -14.46 33.61 1.02
C PHE A 34 -12.97 33.29 1.09
N VAL A 35 -12.53 32.32 0.27
CA VAL A 35 -11.12 32.01 0.12
C VAL A 35 -10.51 33.01 -0.87
N ALA A 36 -9.35 33.56 -0.55
CA ALA A 36 -8.64 34.45 -1.46
C ALA A 36 -8.27 33.75 -2.77
N ILE A 37 -8.28 34.51 -3.86
CA ILE A 37 -7.77 34.02 -5.16
C ILE A 37 -6.28 33.70 -4.98
N LYS A 38 -5.87 32.51 -5.43
CA LYS A 38 -4.49 32.04 -5.31
C LYS A 38 -3.57 32.87 -6.21
N SER A 39 -2.36 33.15 -5.74
CA SER A 39 -1.31 33.71 -6.60
C SER A 39 -0.82 32.68 -7.62
N GLU A 40 -0.21 33.15 -8.71
CA GLU A 40 0.35 32.31 -9.77
C GLU A 40 1.38 31.33 -9.23
N GLU A 41 2.32 31.81 -8.41
CA GLU A 41 3.33 30.96 -7.75
C GLU A 41 2.71 29.85 -6.88
N GLN A 42 1.60 30.15 -6.20
CA GLN A 42 0.91 29.18 -5.35
C GLN A 42 0.15 28.14 -6.18
N LEU A 43 -0.32 28.50 -7.38
CA LEU A 43 -0.89 27.57 -8.35
C LEU A 43 0.19 26.64 -8.94
N ASP A 44 1.37 27.18 -9.26
CA ASP A 44 2.50 26.42 -9.78
C ASP A 44 2.99 25.38 -8.77
N LEU A 45 3.17 25.80 -7.51
CA LEU A 45 3.50 24.87 -6.42
C LEU A 45 2.45 23.76 -6.29
N GLN A 46 1.16 24.09 -6.39
CA GLN A 46 0.09 23.09 -6.36
C GLN A 46 0.16 22.13 -7.56
N ALA A 47 0.48 22.62 -8.76
CA ALA A 47 0.65 21.80 -9.95
C ALA A 47 1.83 20.83 -9.79
N LEU A 48 2.97 21.31 -9.30
CA LEU A 48 4.14 20.49 -9.01
C LEU A 48 3.83 19.39 -7.99
N HIS A 49 3.10 19.71 -6.92
CA HIS A 49 2.65 18.72 -5.93
C HIS A 49 1.80 17.61 -6.59
N ARG A 50 0.83 17.97 -7.43
CA ARG A 50 -0.02 17.00 -8.15
C ARG A 50 0.79 16.12 -9.12
N LEU A 51 1.76 16.70 -9.82
CA LEU A 51 2.64 15.93 -10.71
C LEU A 51 3.51 14.96 -9.92
N ARG A 52 4.09 15.41 -8.79
CA ARG A 52 4.87 14.55 -7.90
C ARG A 52 4.04 13.39 -7.35
N GLU A 53 2.82 13.65 -6.88
CA GLU A 53 1.91 12.61 -6.38
C GLU A 53 1.63 11.54 -7.45
N ARG A 54 1.37 11.95 -8.69
CA ARG A 54 1.19 11.03 -9.82
C ARG A 54 2.43 10.21 -10.11
N LEU A 55 3.61 10.83 -10.14
CA LEU A 55 4.88 10.15 -10.39
C LEU A 55 5.22 9.15 -9.27
N VAL A 56 5.03 9.53 -8.01
CA VAL A 56 5.26 8.66 -6.85
C VAL A 56 4.28 7.49 -6.87
N HIS A 57 3.00 7.74 -7.13
CA HIS A 57 2.00 6.68 -7.26
C HIS A 57 2.36 5.71 -8.38
N ASN A 58 2.68 6.20 -9.58
CA ASN A 58 3.10 5.37 -10.71
C ASN A 58 4.38 4.58 -10.41
N HIS A 59 5.34 5.20 -9.73
CA HIS A 59 6.56 4.51 -9.30
C HIS A 59 6.23 3.38 -8.32
N HIS A 60 5.37 3.60 -7.33
CA HIS A 60 4.92 2.55 -6.41
C HIS A 60 4.20 1.41 -7.15
N LEU A 61 3.31 1.72 -8.09
CA LEU A 61 2.63 0.70 -8.91
C LEU A 61 3.61 -0.15 -9.72
N ILE A 62 4.62 0.48 -10.34
CA ILE A 62 5.67 -0.24 -11.09
C ILE A 62 6.48 -1.14 -10.16
N GLN A 63 6.86 -0.65 -8.98
CA GLN A 63 7.61 -1.44 -8.00
C GLN A 63 6.79 -2.60 -7.44
N GLU A 64 5.48 -2.40 -7.23
CA GLU A 64 4.56 -3.46 -6.82
C GLU A 64 4.37 -4.52 -7.91
N MET A 65 4.26 -4.13 -9.18
CA MET A 65 4.23 -5.08 -10.30
C MET A 65 5.54 -5.86 -10.45
N ARG A 66 6.69 -5.21 -10.19
CA ARG A 66 8.01 -5.84 -10.23
C ARG A 66 8.30 -6.71 -9.00
N ARG A 67 7.60 -6.46 -7.90
CA ARG A 67 7.72 -7.25 -6.67
C ARG A 67 7.31 -8.68 -7.01
N PRO A 68 8.18 -9.68 -6.79
CA PRO A 68 7.81 -11.06 -7.04
C PRO A 68 6.58 -11.39 -6.21
N ARG A 69 5.46 -11.69 -6.87
CA ARG A 69 4.24 -12.22 -6.28
C ARG A 69 4.65 -13.51 -5.56
N SER A 70 4.84 -13.42 -4.26
CA SER A 70 5.71 -14.32 -3.52
C SER A 70 5.29 -15.79 -3.65
N THR A 71 6.29 -16.67 -3.82
CA THR A 71 6.37 -17.91 -3.03
C THR A 71 5.09 -18.76 -2.95
N SER A 72 4.64 -19.32 -4.07
CA SER A 72 3.79 -20.52 -4.04
C SER A 72 4.57 -21.83 -4.29
N LEU A 73 5.89 -21.75 -4.56
CA LEU A 73 6.72 -22.93 -4.89
C LEU A 73 7.91 -23.19 -3.95
N GLY A 74 8.01 -22.46 -2.83
CA GLY A 74 9.11 -22.55 -1.86
C GLY A 74 8.85 -23.42 -0.61
N TRP A 75 7.60 -23.64 -0.23
CA TRP A 75 7.24 -24.40 0.98
C TRP A 75 6.68 -25.81 0.73
N GLY A 76 6.45 -26.19 -0.53
CA GLY A 76 5.93 -27.52 -0.89
C GLY A 76 6.99 -28.62 -1.00
N ARG A 77 8.28 -28.28 -1.12
CA ARG A 77 9.36 -29.27 -1.33
C ARG A 77 9.95 -29.86 -0.04
N CYS A 78 9.72 -29.25 1.12
CA CYS A 78 10.34 -29.67 2.38
C CYS A 78 9.60 -30.80 3.12
N LYS A 79 8.37 -31.16 2.70
CA LYS A 79 7.61 -32.26 3.33
C LYS A 79 7.89 -33.63 2.70
N ILE A 80 8.35 -33.68 1.45
CA ILE A 80 8.69 -34.95 0.77
C ILE A 80 10.06 -35.48 1.20
N THR A 81 11.02 -34.59 1.48
CA THR A 81 12.36 -34.99 1.91
C THR A 81 12.38 -35.62 3.30
N SER A 82 11.46 -35.24 4.19
CA SER A 82 11.41 -35.76 5.57
C SER A 82 10.89 -37.20 5.68
N ARG A 83 10.04 -37.67 4.75
CA ARG A 83 9.48 -39.04 4.76
C ARG A 83 10.44 -40.07 4.14
N LEU A 84 11.23 -39.67 3.14
CA LEU A 84 12.26 -40.52 2.53
C LEU A 84 13.43 -40.82 3.49
N ILE A 85 13.81 -39.87 4.34
CA ILE A 85 14.86 -40.07 5.37
C ILE A 85 14.44 -41.14 6.39
N HIS A 86 13.15 -41.19 6.77
CA HIS A 86 12.63 -42.18 7.72
C HIS A 86 12.53 -43.60 7.15
N ILE A 87 12.21 -43.74 5.86
CA ILE A 87 12.15 -45.06 5.20
C ILE A 87 13.57 -45.61 4.98
N LYS A 88 14.55 -44.76 4.64
CA LYS A 88 15.96 -45.16 4.49
C LYS A 88 16.59 -45.62 5.82
N LYS A 89 16.20 -45.01 6.95
CA LYS A 89 16.60 -45.43 8.31
C LYS A 89 16.00 -46.76 8.77
N ARG A 90 14.88 -47.22 8.21
CA ARG A 90 14.30 -48.54 8.52
C ARG A 90 14.92 -49.68 7.70
N LEU A 91 15.43 -49.39 6.50
CA LEU A 91 16.08 -50.41 5.65
C LEU A 91 17.55 -50.66 6.02
N GLN A 92 18.19 -49.72 6.72
CA GLN A 92 19.56 -49.89 7.22
C GLN A 92 19.54 -50.26 8.71
N GLY A 93 19.07 -51.47 9.01
CA GLY A 93 19.41 -52.15 10.25
C GLY A 93 20.88 -52.56 10.25
N LYS A 94 21.80 -51.60 10.28
CA LYS A 94 23.24 -51.82 10.52
C LYS A 94 23.81 -50.63 11.29
N ALA A 95 24.33 -50.94 12.47
CA ALA A 95 25.06 -50.02 13.33
C ALA A 95 26.21 -49.37 12.56
N VAL A 96 26.27 -48.04 12.54
CA VAL A 96 27.45 -47.31 12.10
C VAL A 96 27.76 -46.23 13.13
N HIS A 97 28.78 -46.56 13.91
CA HIS A 97 29.74 -45.70 14.60
C HIS A 97 29.50 -44.19 14.47
N THR A 98 29.28 -43.53 15.61
CA THR A 98 29.33 -42.08 15.72
C THR A 98 30.75 -41.61 15.42
N CYS A 99 30.95 -40.88 14.32
CA CYS A 99 32.12 -40.03 14.16
C CYS A 99 31.70 -38.59 14.46
N ARG A 100 32.22 -38.10 15.58
CA ARG A 100 32.19 -36.73 16.08
C ARG A 100 32.74 -35.80 14.98
N PRO A 101 32.22 -34.58 14.79
CA PRO A 101 32.86 -33.61 13.91
C PRO A 101 34.15 -33.15 14.60
N GLU A 102 35.29 -33.67 14.13
CA GLU A 102 36.61 -33.09 14.38
C GLU A 102 36.66 -31.75 13.61
N SER A 103 36.56 -30.65 14.35
CA SER A 103 37.16 -29.38 13.94
C SER A 103 38.67 -29.51 14.16
N PRO A 104 39.53 -29.29 13.15
CA PRO A 104 40.58 -28.28 13.35
C PRO A 104 40.91 -27.50 12.04
N LEU A 105 40.90 -26.16 12.08
CA LEU A 105 42.05 -25.26 12.35
C LEU A 105 43.02 -25.11 11.17
N LEU A 106 42.80 -24.07 10.35
CA LEU A 106 43.68 -22.90 10.15
C LEU A 106 42.86 -21.76 9.53
#